data_AF-A0A5F8G6P4-F1
#
_entry.id   AF-A0A5F8G6P4-F1
#
_cell.length_a   1.000
_cell.length_b   1.000
_cell.length_c   1.000
_cell.angle_alpha   90.00
_cell.angle_beta   90.00
_cell.angle_gamma   90.00
#
_symmetry.space_group_name_H-M   'P 1'
#
loop_
_entity.id
_entity.type
_entity.pdbx_description
1 polymer ?
#
loop_
_entity_poly.entity_id
_entity_poly.type
_entity_poly.pdbx_seq_one_letter_code
_entity_poly.pdbx_strand_id
1 'polypeptide(L)'
;SQVHIYDISTDMTVNEGTNVTLTCLATGKPEPSISWRHISPSAKPFESGQYLDIYGITRDQAGEYECGAQNDVSFPDVKKVKIVVNCKSRPLPLPCKSRPSAPSPFIPKPLREEAAEGNLSEVLDAA
;
A
#
# COMPACT_ATOMS: atom_id res chain seq x y z
N SER A 1 -11.93 27.03 -14.10
CA SER A 1 -10.91 26.80 -13.07
C SER A 1 -10.91 25.33 -12.67
N GLN A 2 -10.53 24.45 -13.60
CA GLN A 2 -10.48 23.01 -13.33
C GLN A 2 -9.18 22.65 -12.61
N VAL A 3 -9.17 21.53 -11.89
CA VAL A 3 -7.92 20.95 -11.41
C VAL A 3 -7.08 20.50 -12.60
N HIS A 4 -5.79 20.82 -12.56
CA HIS A 4 -4.84 20.45 -13.61
C HIS A 4 -3.46 20.18 -13.01
N ILE A 5 -2.94 18.97 -13.23
CA ILE A 5 -1.55 18.61 -12.95
C ILE A 5 -0.70 19.08 -14.12
N TYR A 6 0.18 20.05 -13.85
CA TYR A 6 1.03 20.68 -14.87
C TYR A 6 2.49 20.21 -14.84
N ASP A 7 2.93 19.62 -13.72
CA ASP A 7 4.26 19.04 -13.57
C ASP A 7 4.18 17.72 -12.82
N ILE A 8 4.85 16.70 -13.35
CA ILE A 8 4.98 15.39 -12.73
C ILE A 8 6.31 14.76 -13.15
N SER A 9 6.95 14.05 -12.22
CA SER A 9 8.13 13.24 -12.52
C SER A 9 7.87 12.29 -13.70
N THR A 10 8.88 12.14 -14.55
CA THR A 10 8.85 11.20 -15.67
C THR A 10 9.25 9.79 -15.24
N ASP A 11 8.94 8.82 -16.10
CA ASP A 11 9.37 7.44 -15.91
C ASP A 11 10.88 7.35 -15.68
N MET A 12 11.29 6.50 -14.74
CA MET A 12 12.68 6.39 -14.35
C MET A 12 13.09 4.95 -14.07
N THR A 13 14.37 4.68 -14.32
CA THR A 13 15.02 3.43 -13.97
C THR A 13 16.08 3.70 -12.91
N VAL A 14 15.94 3.07 -11.75
CA VAL A 14 16.79 3.31 -10.58
C VAL A 14 17.39 1.99 -10.08
N ASN A 15 18.50 2.05 -9.35
CA ASN A 15 19.09 0.85 -8.77
C ASN A 15 18.43 0.52 -7.42
N GLU A 16 18.27 -0.76 -7.13
CA GLU A 16 17.79 -1.25 -5.84
C GLU A 16 18.62 -0.66 -4.68
N GLY A 17 17.94 -0.17 -3.65
CA GLY A 17 18.54 0.50 -2.49
C GLY A 17 18.84 1.99 -2.67
N THR A 18 18.51 2.60 -3.81
CA THR A 18 18.60 4.06 -4.00
C THR A 18 17.39 4.79 -3.40
N ASN A 19 17.58 6.07 -3.09
CA ASN A 19 16.47 6.93 -2.68
C ASN A 19 15.87 7.59 -3.92
N VAL A 20 14.55 7.66 -3.98
CA VAL A 20 13.79 8.25 -5.07
C VAL A 20 12.84 9.30 -4.50
N THR A 21 12.76 10.44 -5.16
CA THR A 21 11.75 11.47 -4.87
C THR A 21 10.94 11.71 -6.13
N LEU A 22 9.64 11.44 -6.07
CA LEU A 22 8.69 11.81 -7.11
C LEU A 22 8.07 13.17 -6.78
N THR A 23 7.75 13.94 -7.81
CA THR A 23 7.14 15.27 -7.72
C THR A 23 5.85 15.29 -8.54
N CYS A 24 4.83 15.96 -8.03
CA CYS A 24 3.58 16.24 -8.72
C CYS A 24 3.05 17.60 -8.26
N LEU A 25 2.83 18.50 -9.21
CA LEU A 25 2.32 19.85 -8.97
C LEU A 25 1.03 20.05 -9.74
N ALA A 26 0.03 20.58 -9.04
CA ALA A 26 -1.29 20.84 -9.59
C ALA A 26 -1.74 22.27 -9.30
N THR A 27 -2.68 22.75 -10.09
CA THR A 27 -3.37 24.02 -9.89
C THR A 27 -4.87 23.81 -9.98
N GLY A 28 -5.65 24.64 -9.30
CA GLY A 28 -7.11 24.59 -9.29
C GLY A 28 -7.69 25.70 -8.44
N LYS A 29 -9.01 25.93 -8.52
CA LYS A 29 -9.71 26.83 -7.59
C LYS A 29 -11.00 26.18 -7.08
N PRO A 30 -11.13 25.88 -5.78
CA PRO A 30 -10.12 25.99 -4.71
C PRO A 30 -8.84 25.20 -4.99
N GLU A 31 -7.76 25.55 -4.28
CA GLU A 31 -6.45 24.88 -4.39
C GLU A 31 -6.60 23.37 -4.15
N PRO A 32 -6.09 22.51 -5.04
CA PRO A 32 -6.28 21.07 -4.91
C PRO A 32 -5.35 20.43 -3.88
N SER A 33 -5.85 19.41 -3.20
CA SER A 33 -5.02 18.48 -2.42
C SER A 33 -4.39 17.44 -3.34
N ILE A 34 -3.11 17.10 -3.10
CA ILE A 34 -2.35 16.13 -3.89
C ILE A 34 -2.12 14.86 -3.06
N SER A 35 -2.27 13.71 -3.69
CA SER A 35 -2.10 12.38 -3.08
C SER A 35 -1.36 11.43 -4.02
N TRP A 36 -0.63 10.48 -3.44
CA TRP A 36 0.08 9.46 -4.18
C TRP A 36 -0.44 8.06 -3.89
N ARG A 37 -0.36 7.18 -4.89
CA ARG A 37 -0.75 5.77 -4.75
C ARG A 37 0.13 4.87 -5.61
N HIS A 38 0.68 3.81 -5.01
CA HIS A 38 1.33 2.73 -5.77
C HIS A 38 0.27 1.79 -6.34
N ILE A 39 0.27 1.58 -7.65
CA ILE A 39 -0.64 0.69 -8.35
C ILE A 39 -0.09 -0.74 -8.27
N SER A 40 -0.15 -1.34 -7.08
CA SER A 40 0.15 -2.76 -6.86
C SER A 40 -1.09 -3.53 -6.38
N PRO A 41 -1.15 -4.86 -6.55
CA PRO A 41 -2.27 -5.69 -6.07
C PRO A 41 -2.51 -5.59 -4.56
N SER A 42 -1.50 -5.14 -3.81
CA SER A 42 -1.53 -4.95 -2.36
C SER A 42 -1.64 -3.47 -1.96
N ALA A 43 -2.11 -2.61 -2.87
CA ALA A 43 -2.12 -1.16 -2.75
C ALA A 43 -2.61 -0.70 -1.38
N LYS A 44 -1.67 -0.23 -0.55
CA LYS A 44 -1.98 0.65 0.58
C LYS A 44 -2.06 2.08 0.03
N PRO A 45 -2.94 2.95 0.55
CA PRO A 45 -2.88 4.37 0.27
C PRO A 45 -1.50 4.90 0.68
N PHE A 46 -0.84 5.66 -0.21
CA PHE A 46 0.40 6.35 0.12
C PHE A 46 0.12 7.83 0.44
N GLU A 47 1.20 8.50 0.82
CA GLU A 47 1.27 9.81 1.45
C GLU A 47 0.56 10.93 0.68
N SER A 48 0.15 11.96 1.43
CA SER A 48 -0.42 13.20 0.89
C SER A 48 0.68 14.26 0.76
N GLY A 49 0.73 14.95 -0.37
CA GLY A 49 1.73 15.99 -0.63
C GLY A 49 2.21 16.04 -2.07
N GLN A 50 2.89 17.13 -2.41
CA GLN A 50 3.50 17.34 -3.74
C GLN A 50 4.65 16.38 -4.03
N TYR A 51 5.32 15.90 -2.99
CA TYR A 51 6.48 15.03 -3.09
C TYR A 51 6.17 13.66 -2.48
N LEU A 52 6.73 12.62 -3.08
CA LEU A 52 6.73 11.27 -2.53
C LEU A 52 8.18 10.79 -2.41
N ASP A 53 8.66 10.65 -1.18
CA ASP A 53 10.00 10.16 -0.87
C ASP A 53 9.99 8.66 -0.61
N ILE A 54 10.80 7.93 -1.37
CA ILE A 54 10.98 6.48 -1.25
C ILE A 54 12.45 6.23 -0.90
N TYR A 55 12.71 5.83 0.34
CA TYR A 55 14.06 5.52 0.81
C TYR A 55 14.40 4.06 0.56
N GLY A 56 15.57 3.79 -0.01
CA GLY A 56 16.08 2.43 -0.20
C GLY A 56 15.15 1.55 -1.04
N ILE A 57 14.73 2.03 -2.22
CA ILE A 57 13.70 1.38 -3.04
C ILE A 57 14.00 -0.10 -3.33
N THR A 58 13.01 -0.97 -3.13
CA THR A 58 13.10 -2.41 -3.37
C THR A 58 12.37 -2.81 -4.65
N ARG A 59 12.62 -4.03 -5.15
CA ARG A 59 11.95 -4.54 -6.35
C ARG A 59 10.44 -4.72 -6.20
N ASP A 60 9.95 -4.97 -4.99
CA ASP A 60 8.50 -5.10 -4.74
C ASP A 60 7.78 -3.75 -4.84
N GLN A 61 8.53 -2.64 -4.80
CA GLN A 61 8.03 -1.28 -5.00
C GLN A 61 8.12 -0.83 -6.47
N ALA A 62 8.70 -1.63 -7.37
CA ALA A 62 8.65 -1.32 -8.79
C ALA A 62 7.20 -1.29 -9.30
N GLY A 63 6.92 -0.47 -10.31
CA GLY A 63 5.59 -0.38 -10.91
C GLY A 63 5.14 1.04 -11.21
N GLU A 64 3.84 1.18 -11.39
CA GLU A 64 3.21 2.47 -11.65
C GLU A 64 2.82 3.16 -10.34
N TYR A 65 3.10 4.44 -10.26
CA TYR A 65 2.67 5.35 -9.21
C TYR A 65 1.71 6.35 -9.81
N GLU A 66 0.63 6.62 -9.11
CA GLU A 66 -0.42 7.55 -9.49
C GLU A 66 -0.38 8.77 -8.58
N CYS A 67 -0.31 9.95 -9.19
CA CYS A 67 -0.60 11.20 -8.52
C CYS A 67 -2.05 11.60 -8.82
N GLY A 68 -2.83 11.83 -7.77
CA GLY A 68 -4.17 12.40 -7.84
C GLY A 68 -4.22 13.80 -7.25
N ALA A 69 -4.77 14.76 -7.99
CA ALA A 69 -5.08 16.10 -7.51
C ALA A 69 -6.60 16.29 -7.49
N GLN A 70 -7.16 16.69 -6.34
CA GLN A 70 -8.61 16.89 -6.20
C GLN A 70 -8.95 18.14 -5.40
N ASN A 71 -10.13 18.71 -5.67
CA ASN A 71 -10.77 19.72 -4.84
C ASN A 71 -12.28 19.43 -4.76
N ASP A 72 -13.02 20.21 -3.97
CA ASP A 72 -14.44 19.95 -3.69
C ASP A 72 -15.40 20.43 -4.79
N VAL A 73 -14.90 21.05 -5.87
CA VAL A 73 -15.75 21.76 -6.85
C VAL A 73 -15.60 21.26 -8.28
N SER A 74 -14.56 20.47 -8.58
CA SER A 74 -14.26 20.02 -9.93
C SER A 74 -13.73 18.60 -9.95
N PHE A 75 -13.73 17.99 -11.13
CA PHE A 75 -13.23 16.64 -11.32
C PHE A 75 -11.72 16.56 -11.00
N PRO A 76 -11.27 15.47 -10.38
CA PRO A 76 -9.85 15.27 -10.10
C PRO A 76 -9.06 15.07 -11.39
N ASP A 77 -7.82 15.57 -11.41
CA ASP A 77 -6.83 15.22 -12.44
C ASP A 77 -5.91 14.14 -11.88
N VAL A 78 -5.56 13.18 -12.73
CA VAL A 78 -4.77 12.00 -12.36
C VAL A 78 -3.68 11.79 -13.41
N LYS A 79 -2.46 11.60 -12.95
CA LYS A 79 -1.28 11.33 -13.78
C LYS A 79 -0.50 10.15 -13.20
N LYS A 80 0.23 9.44 -14.05
CA LYS A 80 0.99 8.25 -13.67
C LYS A 80 2.45 8.37 -14.07
N VAL A 81 3.32 7.75 -13.28
CA VAL A 81 4.75 7.62 -13.52
C VAL A 81 5.18 6.18 -13.21
N LYS A 82 6.07 5.62 -14.01
CA LYS A 82 6.58 4.27 -13.84
C LYS A 82 8.00 4.27 -13.30
N ILE A 83 8.21 3.51 -12.23
CA ILE A 83 9.55 3.23 -11.70
C ILE A 83 9.95 1.80 -12.05
N VAL A 84 11.09 1.67 -12.71
CA VAL A 84 11.77 0.39 -12.95
C VAL A 84 12.96 0.28 -11.99
N VAL A 85 13.06 -0.85 -11.28
CA VAL A 85 14.14 -1.08 -10.31
C VAL A 85 15.11 -2.12 -10.85
N ASN A 86 16.35 -1.71 -11.08
CA ASN A 86 17.46 -2.56 -11.46
C ASN A 86 18.05 -3.26 -10.23
N CYS A 87 18.08 -4.59 -10.25
CA CYS A 87 18.86 -5.33 -9.27
C CYS A 87 20.35 -5.27 -9.61
N LYS A 88 21.21 -5.08 -8.61
CA LYS A 88 22.62 -5.43 -8.79
C LYS A 88 22.72 -6.94 -8.85
N SER A 89 22.90 -7.50 -10.03
CA SER A 89 23.29 -8.90 -10.15
C SER A 89 24.65 -9.05 -9.49
N ARG A 90 24.67 -9.58 -8.26
CA ARG A 90 25.88 -10.17 -7.74
C ARG A 90 26.20 -11.37 -8.65
N PRO A 91 27.44 -11.57 -9.12
CA PRO A 91 27.84 -12.82 -9.73
C PRO A 91 27.85 -13.89 -8.62
N LEU A 92 26.68 -14.44 -8.32
CA LEU A 92 26.50 -15.65 -7.51
C LEU A 92 25.56 -16.59 -8.29
N PRO A 93 25.64 -17.92 -8.08
CA PRO A 93 25.03 -18.92 -8.97
C PRO A 93 23.48 -18.96 -9.00
N LEU A 94 22.78 -17.97 -8.44
CA LEU A 94 21.34 -18.03 -8.21
C LEU A 94 20.61 -16.85 -8.88
N PRO A 95 19.50 -17.11 -9.61
CA PRO A 95 18.66 -16.05 -10.14
C PRO A 95 18.03 -15.24 -9.00
N CYS A 96 17.95 -13.92 -9.17
CA CYS A 96 17.35 -12.96 -8.23
C CYS A 96 15.82 -13.12 -8.05
N LYS A 97 15.26 -14.31 -8.26
CA LYS A 97 13.89 -14.67 -7.90
C LYS A 97 13.89 -15.13 -6.44
N SER A 98 14.16 -14.19 -5.53
CA SER A 98 14.05 -14.43 -4.09
C SER A 98 12.57 -14.62 -3.73
N ARG A 99 12.18 -15.90 -3.59
CA ARG A 99 11.17 -16.47 -2.69
C ARG A 99 9.87 -15.67 -2.47
N PRO A 100 8.69 -16.18 -2.89
CA PRO A 100 7.41 -15.65 -2.42
C PRO A 100 7.38 -15.70 -0.88
N SER A 101 7.03 -14.57 -0.24
CA SER A 101 6.74 -14.53 1.19
C SER A 101 5.58 -15.49 1.46
N ALA A 102 5.88 -16.65 2.04
CA ALA A 102 4.85 -17.59 2.47
C ALA A 102 3.90 -16.87 3.43
N PRO A 103 2.57 -17.04 3.29
CA PRO A 103 1.64 -16.51 4.28
C PRO A 103 1.94 -17.16 5.63
N SER A 104 2.01 -16.33 6.67
CA SER A 104 2.20 -16.78 8.06
C SER A 104 1.17 -17.87 8.38
N PRO A 105 1.55 -18.99 9.04
CA PRO A 105 0.58 -19.98 9.46
C PRO A 105 -0.36 -19.34 10.48
N PHE A 106 -1.66 -19.31 10.17
CA PHE A 106 -2.71 -19.02 11.13
C PHE A 106 -2.72 -20.17 12.14
N ILE A 107 -2.22 -19.94 13.35
CA ILE A 107 -2.43 -20.83 14.48
C ILE A 107 -3.89 -20.61 14.93
N PRO A 108 -4.81 -21.57 14.79
CA PRO A 108 -6.15 -21.43 15.33
C PRO A 108 -6.05 -21.36 16.86
N LYS A 109 -6.66 -20.34 17.46
CA LYS A 109 -6.84 -20.30 18.92
C LYS A 109 -7.65 -21.54 19.32
N PRO A 110 -7.29 -22.25 20.41
CA PRO A 110 -8.09 -23.37 20.89
C PRO A 110 -9.49 -22.87 21.26
N LEU A 111 -10.51 -23.57 20.76
CA LEU A 111 -11.89 -23.38 21.16
C LEU A 111 -11.96 -23.74 22.65
N ARG A 112 -12.25 -22.78 23.51
CA ARG A 112 -12.48 -23.05 24.94
C ARG A 112 -13.82 -23.78 25.05
N GLU A 113 -13.74 -25.05 25.45
CA GLU A 113 -14.88 -25.89 25.83
C GLU A 113 -15.54 -25.26 27.07
N GLU A 114 -16.72 -24.68 26.91
CA GLU A 114 -17.63 -24.40 28.03
C GLU A 114 -18.31 -25.73 28.37
N ALA A 115 -17.80 -26.38 29.41
CA ALA A 115 -18.44 -27.54 29.99
C ALA A 115 -19.79 -27.13 30.57
N ALA A 116 -20.85 -27.77 30.08
CA ALA A 116 -22.15 -27.77 30.69
C ALA A 116 -22.08 -28.56 32.01
N GLU A 117 -22.37 -27.90 33.12
CA GLU A 117 -22.90 -28.58 34.30
C GLU A 117 -24.36 -28.16 34.44
N GLY A 118 -25.25 -29.06 34.03
CA GLY A 118 -26.63 -29.03 34.47
C GLY A 118 -26.68 -29.30 35.97
N ASN A 119 -27.58 -28.60 36.67
CA ASN A 119 -28.03 -29.03 37.98
C ASN A 119 -29.54 -29.28 37.91
N LEU A 120 -29.89 -30.57 38.00
CA LEU A 120 -31.23 -31.09 38.20
C LEU A 120 -31.44 -31.19 39.72
N SER A 121 -32.29 -30.32 40.27
CA SER A 121 -32.83 -30.50 41.62
C SER A 121 -34.34 -30.30 41.59
N GLU A 122 -35.04 -31.34 41.15
CA GLU A 122 -36.43 -31.58 41.53
C GLU A 122 -36.46 -32.91 42.28
N VAL A 123 -36.96 -32.88 43.53
CA VAL A 123 -37.56 -33.93 44.39
C VAL A 123 -37.30 -33.52 45.85
N LEU A 124 -38.17 -33.61 46.86
CA LEU A 124 -39.61 -33.82 47.05
C LEU A 124 -39.83 -33.63 48.59
N ASP A 125 -41.06 -33.30 48.96
CA ASP A 125 -41.75 -33.61 50.25
C ASP A 125 -41.71 -32.68 51.49
N ALA A 126 -42.93 -32.60 52.06
CA ALA A 126 -43.35 -32.41 53.45
C ALA A 126 -43.76 -31.00 53.93
N ALA A 127 -45.07 -30.69 53.83
CA ALA A 127 -46.01 -30.72 54.97
C ALA A 127 -47.39 -30.16 54.57
#